data_AF-A0A7Y4XY39-F1
#
_entry.id   AF-A0A7Y4XY39-F1
#
_cell.length_a   1.000
_cell.length_b   1.000
_cell.length_c   1.000
_cell.angle_alpha   90.00
_cell.angle_beta   90.00
_cell.angle_gamma   90.00
#
_symmetry.space_group_name_H-M   'P 1'
#
loop_
_entity.id
_entity.type
_entity.pdbx_description
1 polymer ?
#
loop_
_entity_poly.entity_id
_entity_poly.type
_entity_poly.pdbx_seq_one_letter_code
_entity_poly.pdbx_strand_id
1 'polypeptide(L)' 'MSFDYKRLIKFELNISEQEKKYRVMGGAVLILISIFTAKIILLIVGMGLVATGYSGWCPVYSGMNKNTHDTGHTPTAH' A
#
# COMPACT_ATOMS: atom_id res chain seq x y z
N MET A 1 21.17 3.24 1.68
CA MET A 1 20.33 3.39 0.47
C MET A 1 19.79 4.81 0.47
N SER A 2 19.95 5.56 -0.62
CA SER A 2 19.38 6.92 -0.74
C SER A 2 17.89 6.79 -1.08
N PHE A 3 17.03 7.45 -0.32
CA PHE A 3 15.60 7.49 -0.61
C PHE A 3 15.34 8.45 -1.77
N ASP A 4 14.64 7.99 -2.81
CA ASP A 4 14.39 8.80 -4.01
C ASP A 4 13.04 9.52 -3.90
N TYR A 5 13.09 10.77 -3.45
CA TYR A 5 11.91 11.62 -3.32
C TYR A 5 11.20 11.90 -4.65
N LYS A 6 11.89 11.81 -5.79
CA LYS A 6 11.25 12.02 -7.11
C LYS A 6 10.39 10.83 -7.48
N ARG A 7 10.75 9.63 -7.04
CA ARG A 7 9.96 8.41 -7.26
C ARG A 7 8.72 8.32 -6.38
N LEU A 8 8.66 9.03 -5.25
CA LEU A 8 7.46 9.07 -4.41
C LEU A 8 6.19 9.52 -5.12
N ILE A 9 6.32 10.38 -6.13
CA ILE A 9 5.20 10.94 -6.89
C ILE A 9 5.06 10.27 -8.26
N LYS A 10 5.97 9.36 -8.60
CA LYS A 10 5.93 8.62 -9.86
C LYS A 10 5.02 7.42 -9.69
N PHE A 11 3.92 7.43 -10.45
CA PHE A 11 2.97 6.33 -10.46
C PHE A 11 3.61 5.10 -11.14
N GLU A 12 3.79 4.02 -10.37
CA GLU A 12 4.35 2.75 -10.85
C GLU A 12 3.58 1.60 -10.18
N LEU A 13 3.18 0.58 -10.93
CA LEU A 13 2.61 -0.62 -10.33
C LEU A 13 3.71 -1.38 -9.59
N ASN A 14 3.71 -1.28 -8.27
CA ASN A 14 4.78 -1.78 -7.40
C ASN A 14 4.29 -2.72 -6.30
N ILE A 15 2.97 -2.99 -6.25
CA ILE A 15 2.32 -3.83 -5.24
C ILE A 15 1.79 -5.11 -5.89
N SER A 16 2.00 -6.26 -5.25
CA SER A 16 1.40 -7.54 -5.67
C SER A 16 -0.11 -7.60 -5.41
N GLU A 17 -0.82 -8.48 -6.09
CA GLU A 17 -2.26 -8.71 -5.85
C GLU A 17 -2.59 -9.08 -4.39
N GLN A 18 -1.69 -9.80 -3.71
CA GLN A 18 -1.87 -10.14 -2.29
C GLN A 18 -1.77 -8.90 -1.40
N GLU A 19 -0.72 -8.09 -1.58
CA GLU A 19 -0.53 -6.86 -0.82
C GLU A 19 -1.65 -5.83 -1.07
N LYS A 20 -2.21 -5.77 -2.30
CA LYS A 20 -3.40 -4.96 -2.59
C LYS A 20 -4.59 -5.39 -1.73
N LYS A 21 -4.87 -6.70 -1.66
CA LYS A 21 -5.96 -7.25 -0.83
C LYS A 21 -5.79 -6.91 0.64
N TYR A 22 -4.58 -7.08 1.19
CA TYR A 22 -4.31 -6.73 2.58
C TYR A 22 -4.48 -5.22 2.85
N ARG A 23 -4.07 -4.36 1.91
CA ARG A 23 -4.22 -2.89 2.06
C ARG A 23 -5.67 -2.44 1.98
N VAL A 24 -6.45 -2.99 1.05
CA VAL A 24 -7.88 -2.68 0.91
C VAL A 24 -8.66 -3.24 2.11
N MET A 25 -8.40 -4.48 2.51
CA MET A 25 -9.06 -5.11 3.66
C MET A 25 -8.71 -4.39 4.96
N GLY A 26 -7.41 -4.16 5.21
CA GLY A 26 -6.93 -3.43 6.39
C GLY A 26 -7.45 -1.99 6.42
N GLY A 27 -7.42 -1.29 5.28
CA GLY A 27 -7.97 0.05 5.14
C GLY A 27 -9.48 0.10 5.38
N ALA A 28 -10.25 -0.86 4.84
CA ALA A 28 -11.69 -0.95 5.04
C ALA A 28 -12.05 -1.19 6.52
N VAL A 29 -11.34 -2.11 7.19
CA VAL A 29 -11.52 -2.35 8.63
C VAL A 29 -11.17 -1.09 9.43
N LEU A 30 -10.09 -0.40 9.08
CA LEU A 30 -9.69 0.84 9.77
C LEU A 30 -10.74 1.94 9.59
N ILE A 31 -11.32 2.07 8.40
CA ILE A 31 -12.43 3.00 8.11
C ILE A 31 -13.63 2.67 8.99
N LEU A 32 -14.05 1.40 9.07
CA LEU A 32 -15.18 0.99 9.91
C LEU A 32 -14.95 1.33 11.39
N ILE A 33 -13.77 1.01 11.92
CA ILE A 33 -13.39 1.35 13.30
C ILE A 33 -13.37 2.88 13.51
N SER A 34 -12.86 3.62 12.53
CA SER A 34 -12.76 5.08 12.61
C SER A 34 -14.12 5.77 12.68
N ILE A 35 -15.12 5.26 11.95
CA ILE A 35 -16.49 5.77 11.97
C ILE A 35 -17.11 5.52 13.35
N PHE A 36 -16.94 4.31 13.90
CA PHE A 36 -17.47 3.97 15.22
C PHE A 36 -16.80 4.76 16.36
N THR A 37 -15.50 5.01 16.25
CA THR A 37 -14.73 5.74 17.27
C THR A 37 -14.74 7.27 17.05
N ALA A 38 -15.40 7.75 15.98
CA ALA A 38 -15.41 9.15 15.53
C ALA A 38 -14.00 9.77 15.38
N LYS A 39 -13.03 8.99 14.86
CA LYS A 39 -11.63 9.41 14.72
C LYS A 39 -11.29 9.78 13.29
N ILE A 40 -11.31 11.08 12.99
CA ILE A 40 -11.01 11.62 11.66
C ILE A 40 -9.63 11.22 11.13
N ILE A 41 -8.61 11.15 12.00
CA ILE A 41 -7.24 10.79 11.60
C ILE A 41 -7.20 9.34 11.09
N LEU A 42 -7.86 8.41 11.79
CA LEU A 42 -7.93 7.00 11.37
C LEU A 42 -8.72 6.85 10.06
N LEU A 43 -9.75 7.68 9.86
CA LEU A 43 -10.50 7.70 8.60
C LEU A 43 -9.61 8.08 7.42
N ILE A 44 -8.83 9.15 7.55
CA ILE A 44 -7.92 9.63 6.49
C ILE A 44 -6.84 8.58 6.19
N VAL A 45 -6.24 7.98 7.22
CA VAL A 45 -5.24 6.92 7.04
C VAL A 45 -5.86 5.70 6.35
N GLY A 46 -7.07 5.30 6.76
CA GLY A 46 -7.80 4.19 6.16
C GLY A 46 -8.12 4.43 4.69
N MET A 47 -8.58 5.63 4.35
CA MET A 47 -8.78 6.04 2.95
C MET A 47 -7.48 6.00 2.14
N GLY A 48 -6.37 6.46 2.70
CA GLY A 48 -5.05 6.36 2.06
C GLY A 48 -4.60 4.92 1.81
N LEU A 49 -4.83 4.02 2.77
CA LEU A 49 -4.55 2.59 2.59
C LEU A 49 -5.39 1.97 1.48
N VAL A 50 -6.70 2.26 1.45
CA VAL A 50 -7.58 1.75 0.39
C VAL A 50 -7.18 2.33 -0.96
N ALA A 51 -6.90 3.62 -1.05
CA ALA A 51 -6.48 4.27 -2.30
C ALA A 51 -5.17 3.70 -2.85
N THR A 52 -4.17 3.46 -1.99
CA THR A 52 -2.90 2.83 -2.40
C THR A 52 -3.07 1.35 -2.78
N GLY A 53 -3.95 0.62 -2.10
CA GLY A 53 -4.31 -0.75 -2.46
C GLY A 53 -5.06 -0.83 -3.80
N TYR A 54 -6.01 0.07 -4.05
CA TYR A 54 -6.80 0.12 -5.28
C TYR A 54 -5.97 0.53 -6.50
N SER A 55 -5.10 1.54 -6.35
CA SER A 55 -4.20 1.99 -7.40
C SER A 55 -3.06 1.02 -7.71
N GLY A 56 -2.79 0.07 -6.80
CA GLY A 56 -1.65 -0.85 -6.95
C GLY A 56 -0.29 -0.19 -6.80
N TRP A 57 -0.27 0.98 -6.18
CA TRP A 57 0.90 1.82 -6.03
C TRP A 57 1.04 2.31 -4.60
N CYS A 58 2.20 2.04 -4.00
CA CYS A 58 2.57 2.60 -2.70
C CYS A 58 3.71 3.62 -2.91
N PRO A 59 3.47 4.93 -2.64
CA PRO A 59 4.49 5.97 -2.76
C PRO A 59 5.78 5.61 -2.02
N VAL A 60 5.64 5.11 -0.79
CA VAL A 60 6.77 4.70 0.06
C VAL A 60 7.59 3.58 -0.60
N TYR A 61 6.93 2.60 -1.22
CA TYR A 61 7.63 1.53 -1.95
C TYR A 61 8.39 2.11 -3.16
N SER A 62 7.80 3.04 -3.92
CA SER A 62 8.50 3.70 -5.03
C SER A 62 9.73 4.51 -4.58
N GLY A 63 9.63 5.24 -3.47
CA GLY A 63 10.77 6.00 -2.91
C GLY A 63 11.90 5.11 -2.38
N MET A 64 11.56 3.90 -1.92
CA MET A 64 12.53 2.87 -1.53
C MET A 64 13.01 2.01 -2.71
N ASN A 65 12.53 2.26 -3.94
CA ASN A 65 12.75 1.41 -5.11
C ASN A 65 12.38 -0.07 -4.85
N LYS A 66 11.34 -0.29 -4.04
CA LYS A 66 10.77 -1.61 -3.74
C LYS A 66 9.63 -1.90 -4.71
N ASN A 67 9.66 -3.06 -5.34
CA ASN A 67 8.61 -3.52 -6.22
C ASN A 67 8.28 -4.99 -5.89
N THR A 68 7.03 -5.26 -5.53
CA THR A 68 6.49 -6.60 -5.27
C THR A 68 5.61 -7.10 -6.43
N HIS A 69 5.51 -6.36 -7.53
CA HIS A 69 4.63 -6.62 -8.66
C HIS A 69 5.09 -7.79 -9.55
N ASP A 70 6.23 -8.44 -9.27
CA ASP A 70 6.72 -9.56 -10.08
C ASP A 70 6.32 -10.95 -9.53
N THR A 71 5.39 -11.55 -10.29
CA THR A 71 5.19 -12.96 -10.66
C THR A 71 5.11 -14.03 -9.56
N GLY A 72 4.00 -14.78 -9.57
CA GLY A 72 3.90 -16.05 -8.86
C GLY A 72 5.10 -16.96 -9.16
N HIS A 73 5.58 -17.61 -8.10
CA HIS A 73 6.57 -18.69 -8.10
C HIS A 73 8.06 -18.29 -8.24
N THR A 74 8.76 -18.17 -7.11
CA THR A 74 9.97 -18.96 -6.82
C THR A 74 10.16 -18.99 -5.29
N PRO A 75 9.96 -20.13 -4.60
CA PRO A 75 10.46 -20.29 -3.24
C PRO A 75 11.98 -20.36 -3.36
N THR A 76 12.68 -19.32 -2.93
CA THR A 76 14.12 -19.43 -2.65
C THR A 76 14.25 -20.33 -1.43
N ALA A 77 14.50 -21.62 -1.69
CA ALA A 77 15.00 -22.55 -0.69
C ALA A 77 16.31 -21.98 -0.10
N HIS A 78 16.39 -22.05 1.22
CA HIS A 78 17.59 -21.84 2.02
C HIS A 78 18.74 -22.75 1.58
#